data_AF-A0A238L7G9-F1
#
_entry.id   AF-A0A238L7G9-F1
#
_cell.length_a   1.000
_cell.length_b   1.000
_cell.length_c   1.000
_cell.angle_alpha   90.00
_cell.angle_beta   90.00
_cell.angle_gamma   90.00
#
_symmetry.space_group_name_H-M   'P 1'
#
loop_
_entity.id
_entity.type
_entity.pdbx_description
1 polymer ?
#
loop_
_entity_poly.entity_id
_entity_poly.type
_entity_poly.pdbx_seq_one_letter_code
_entity_poly.pdbx_strand_id
1 'polypeptide(L)'
;MAFKAELLRKKLKAEGKSRDELAAAINKHKRTVSRWLAGTNPPKPKDLEAIARVLNCKPQDFDPFFADMGVGEVSIQAHVSAASHNAYELMRWRYGVSQKQIMELAPVLFAIVAGHALKVPDQDDALELKAQMSGRPSTQMIGDHIDRRASKLKHCFGLSSPAPYNEPSRNLFDTALHRLSAQAADYVDARWYVGAEPGDVPGASGYVTDTDLLEKITGGDRELIEAIVKGRIRLSTVLQQAKEGKANVSVEEFADSIRHAHAQGIEGQRKAGLKKLKAWRAFYADLHPDLAEEYDHLVAQHCHEEGWYPERYTDDDRIQNWVNPFQEDRHINVETLAEYQRLKAEGSEKGKFSLVFPDRDPIYRRFGELQKHRAQFKKQFEETWV
;
A
#
# COMPACT_ATOMS: atom_id res chain seq x y z
N MET A 1 19.78 -12.65 -20.95
CA MET A 1 20.04 -13.28 -22.27
C MET A 1 19.78 -14.77 -22.16
N ALA A 2 19.16 -15.34 -23.20
CA ALA A 2 18.50 -16.63 -23.22
C ALA A 2 19.38 -17.78 -23.73
N PHE A 3 18.89 -19.02 -23.61
CA PHE A 3 19.27 -20.27 -24.28
C PHE A 3 20.42 -20.20 -25.32
N LYS A 4 21.43 -21.06 -25.13
CA LYS A 4 22.62 -21.19 -25.98
C LYS A 4 22.57 -22.49 -26.81
N ALA A 5 22.23 -22.36 -28.09
CA ALA A 5 22.13 -23.48 -29.04
C ALA A 5 23.43 -24.30 -29.19
N GLU A 6 24.60 -23.65 -29.07
CA GLU A 6 25.90 -24.31 -29.11
C GLU A 6 26.08 -25.35 -27.98
N LEU A 7 25.57 -25.05 -26.78
CA LEU A 7 25.66 -25.95 -25.64
C LEU A 7 24.78 -27.18 -25.83
N LEU A 8 23.58 -27.00 -26.38
CA LEU A 8 22.70 -28.11 -26.72
C LEU A 8 23.33 -29.02 -27.80
N ARG A 9 23.94 -28.45 -28.83
CA ARG A 9 24.68 -29.20 -29.87
C ARG A 9 25.83 -30.01 -29.28
N LYS A 10 26.63 -29.39 -28.40
CA LYS A 10 27.75 -30.05 -27.74
C LYS A 10 27.30 -31.26 -26.91
N LYS A 11 26.19 -31.12 -26.16
CA LYS A 11 25.67 -32.20 -25.32
C LYS A 11 25.01 -33.32 -26.13
N LEU A 12 24.27 -33.01 -27.20
CA LEU A 12 23.76 -34.05 -28.11
C LEU A 12 24.88 -34.92 -28.69
N LYS A 13 25.99 -34.28 -29.08
CA LYS A 13 27.18 -34.99 -29.56
C LYS A 13 27.82 -35.86 -28.47
N ALA A 14 27.89 -35.35 -27.23
CA ALA A 14 28.45 -36.09 -26.09
C ALA A 14 27.60 -37.32 -25.71
N GLU A 15 26.27 -37.20 -25.78
CA GLU A 15 25.32 -38.29 -25.49
C GLU A 15 25.09 -39.21 -26.70
N GLY A 16 25.75 -38.97 -27.84
CA GLY A 16 25.58 -39.77 -29.06
C GLY A 16 24.19 -39.71 -29.68
N LYS A 17 23.38 -38.68 -29.37
CA LYS A 17 21.98 -38.58 -29.81
C LYS A 17 21.82 -37.72 -31.04
N SER A 18 21.03 -38.20 -32.00
CA SER A 18 20.69 -37.44 -33.20
C SER A 18 19.56 -36.42 -32.94
N ARG A 19 19.46 -35.40 -33.82
CA ARG A 19 18.33 -34.45 -33.80
C ARG A 19 16.99 -35.17 -33.88
N ASP A 20 16.92 -36.21 -34.69
CA ASP A 20 15.68 -36.93 -34.97
C ASP A 20 15.26 -37.79 -33.77
N GLU A 21 16.22 -38.38 -33.07
CA GLU A 21 16.00 -39.06 -31.79
C GLU A 21 15.53 -38.10 -30.70
N LEU A 22 16.16 -36.93 -30.57
CA LEU A 22 15.72 -35.90 -29.62
C LEU A 22 14.28 -35.48 -29.93
N ALA A 23 13.97 -35.18 -31.19
CA ALA A 23 12.63 -34.76 -31.63
C ALA A 23 11.56 -35.80 -31.31
N ALA A 24 11.85 -37.09 -31.54
CA ALA A 24 10.97 -38.19 -31.17
C ALA A 24 10.78 -38.28 -29.65
N ALA A 25 11.86 -38.20 -28.88
CA ALA A 25 11.84 -38.37 -27.42
C ALA A 25 11.04 -37.28 -26.68
N ILE A 26 11.01 -36.04 -27.21
CA ILE A 26 10.25 -34.93 -26.61
C ILE A 26 8.90 -34.67 -27.33
N ASN A 27 8.51 -35.52 -28.27
CA ASN A 27 7.31 -35.39 -29.09
C ASN A 27 7.18 -34.01 -29.76
N LYS A 28 8.23 -33.61 -30.51
CA LYS A 28 8.26 -32.35 -31.27
C LYS A 28 8.62 -32.60 -32.73
N HIS A 29 8.16 -31.71 -33.60
CA HIS A 29 8.49 -31.78 -35.03
C HIS A 29 9.98 -31.51 -35.27
N LYS A 30 10.61 -32.28 -36.18
CA LYS A 30 12.05 -32.17 -36.52
C LYS A 30 12.47 -30.74 -36.90
N ARG A 31 11.60 -30.02 -37.62
CA ARG A 31 11.79 -28.60 -38.00
C ARG A 31 11.91 -27.68 -36.79
N THR A 32 11.18 -27.95 -35.71
CA THR A 32 11.24 -27.16 -34.47
C THR A 32 12.57 -27.34 -33.76
N VAL A 33 13.02 -28.60 -33.59
CA VAL A 33 14.33 -28.90 -32.99
C VAL A 33 15.47 -28.35 -33.85
N SER A 34 15.33 -28.40 -35.18
CA SER A 34 16.32 -27.81 -36.10
C SER A 34 16.46 -26.29 -35.92
N ARG A 35 15.36 -25.58 -35.69
CA ARG A 35 15.39 -24.14 -35.41
C ARG A 35 16.12 -23.84 -34.10
N TRP A 36 15.86 -24.64 -33.05
CA TRP A 36 16.55 -24.53 -31.76
C TRP A 36 18.06 -24.72 -31.88
N LEU A 37 18.51 -25.76 -32.59
CA LEU A 37 19.94 -26.04 -32.79
C LEU A 37 20.64 -24.97 -33.65
N ALA A 38 19.90 -24.32 -34.54
CA ALA A 38 20.36 -23.17 -35.33
C ALA A 38 20.35 -21.84 -34.55
N GLY A 39 19.87 -21.82 -33.31
CA GLY A 39 19.76 -20.59 -32.50
C GLY A 39 18.58 -19.69 -32.87
N THR A 40 17.65 -20.18 -33.69
CA THR A 40 16.46 -19.44 -34.11
C THR A 40 15.24 -19.93 -33.31
N ASN A 41 14.42 -19.00 -32.80
CA ASN A 41 13.20 -19.30 -32.04
C ASN A 41 13.44 -20.29 -30.87
N PRO A 42 14.12 -19.87 -29.79
CA PRO A 42 14.57 -20.76 -28.71
C PRO A 42 13.43 -21.58 -28.07
N PRO A 43 13.75 -22.75 -27.50
CA PRO A 43 12.77 -23.59 -26.80
C PRO A 43 12.14 -22.84 -25.63
N LYS A 44 10.85 -23.07 -25.40
CA LYS A 44 10.15 -22.56 -24.22
C LYS A 44 10.62 -23.31 -22.96
N PRO A 45 10.38 -22.79 -21.74
CA PRO A 45 10.88 -23.43 -20.52
C PRO A 45 10.50 -24.90 -20.35
N LYS A 46 9.24 -25.24 -20.61
CA LYS A 46 8.74 -26.63 -20.61
C LYS A 46 9.49 -27.54 -21.59
N ASP A 47 9.91 -27.01 -22.73
CA ASP A 47 10.65 -27.78 -23.74
C ASP A 47 12.11 -27.95 -23.31
N LEU A 48 12.70 -26.99 -22.60
CA LEU A 48 14.04 -27.08 -22.02
C LEU A 48 14.14 -28.17 -20.94
N GLU A 49 13.15 -28.27 -20.07
CA GLU A 49 13.07 -29.36 -19.08
C GLU A 49 12.93 -30.73 -19.74
N ALA A 50 12.12 -30.84 -20.80
CA ALA A 50 11.96 -32.08 -21.54
C ALA A 50 13.28 -32.51 -22.21
N ILE A 51 14.01 -31.56 -22.81
CA ILE A 51 15.34 -31.79 -23.36
C ILE A 51 16.31 -32.22 -22.25
N ALA A 52 16.35 -31.51 -21.13
CA ALA A 52 17.24 -31.79 -20.00
C ALA A 52 17.01 -33.20 -19.42
N ARG A 53 15.74 -33.61 -19.27
CA ARG A 53 15.35 -34.95 -18.81
C ARG A 53 15.81 -36.04 -19.78
N VAL A 54 15.61 -35.83 -21.10
CA VAL A 54 16.02 -36.79 -22.14
C VAL A 54 17.54 -36.92 -22.24
N LEU A 55 18.26 -35.85 -21.96
CA LEU A 55 19.74 -35.80 -22.00
C LEU A 55 20.39 -36.01 -20.63
N ASN A 56 19.61 -36.41 -19.62
CA ASN A 56 20.02 -36.64 -18.23
C ASN A 56 20.97 -35.55 -17.70
N CYS A 57 20.52 -34.31 -17.81
CA CYS A 57 21.31 -33.12 -17.47
C CYS A 57 20.39 -32.01 -16.94
N LYS A 58 20.93 -30.84 -16.66
CA LYS A 58 20.18 -29.71 -16.12
C LYS A 58 19.81 -28.73 -17.24
N PRO A 59 18.63 -28.07 -17.22
CA PRO A 59 18.32 -27.00 -18.17
C PRO A 59 19.37 -25.88 -18.21
N GLN A 60 20.04 -25.64 -17.08
CA GLN A 60 21.14 -24.67 -16.94
C GLN A 60 22.37 -25.00 -17.80
N ASP A 61 22.52 -26.26 -18.21
CA ASP A 61 23.58 -26.68 -19.12
C ASP A 61 23.39 -26.09 -20.54
N PHE A 62 22.19 -25.62 -20.88
CA PHE A 62 21.88 -24.98 -22.17
C PHE A 62 21.41 -23.55 -22.03
N ASP A 63 20.82 -23.19 -20.89
CA ASP A 63 20.43 -21.83 -20.55
C ASP A 63 20.94 -21.50 -19.15
N PRO A 64 22.14 -20.90 -19.00
CA PRO A 64 22.75 -20.63 -17.69
C PRO A 64 21.91 -19.78 -16.73
N PHE A 65 20.86 -19.12 -17.23
CA PHE A 65 19.94 -18.31 -16.43
C PHE A 65 18.57 -18.99 -16.25
N PHE A 66 18.44 -20.28 -16.58
CA PHE A 66 17.21 -21.04 -16.39
C PHE A 66 16.88 -21.14 -14.89
N ALA A 67 15.78 -20.50 -14.49
CA ALA A 67 15.22 -20.70 -13.17
C ALA A 67 14.69 -22.14 -13.09
N ASP A 68 15.20 -22.94 -12.15
CA ASP A 68 14.65 -24.27 -11.85
C ASP A 68 13.15 -24.12 -11.58
N MET A 69 12.31 -24.51 -12.53
CA MET A 69 10.87 -24.72 -12.33
C MET A 69 10.71 -26.18 -11.89
N GLY A 70 11.11 -26.46 -10.65
CA GLY A 70 11.21 -27.82 -10.11
C GLY A 70 9.86 -28.54 -10.06
N VAL A 71 9.88 -29.85 -10.29
CA VAL A 71 8.76 -30.76 -9.98
C VAL A 71 8.42 -30.59 -8.49
N GLY A 72 7.30 -29.93 -8.18
CA GLY A 72 6.90 -29.57 -6.83
C GLY A 72 6.57 -28.09 -6.62
N GLU A 73 6.86 -27.22 -7.60
CA GLU A 73 6.47 -25.81 -7.51
C GLU A 73 4.96 -25.61 -7.65
N VAL A 74 4.37 -24.96 -6.64
CA VAL A 74 2.97 -24.52 -6.66
C VAL A 74 2.95 -23.07 -7.11
N SER A 75 2.24 -22.78 -8.21
CA SER A 75 2.04 -21.40 -8.66
C SER A 75 1.12 -20.68 -7.68
N ILE A 76 1.66 -19.64 -7.04
CA ILE A 76 0.90 -18.70 -6.21
C ILE A 76 0.78 -17.39 -7.00
N GLN A 77 -0.42 -17.09 -7.48
CA GLN A 77 -0.75 -15.79 -8.05
C GLN A 77 -1.46 -14.97 -6.97
N ALA A 78 -0.87 -13.86 -6.58
CA ALA A 78 -1.46 -12.93 -5.63
C ALA A 78 -1.33 -11.50 -6.14
N HIS A 79 -2.42 -10.75 -6.06
CA HIS A 79 -2.38 -9.30 -6.22
C HIS A 79 -2.03 -8.68 -4.88
N VAL A 80 -0.93 -7.93 -4.84
CA VAL A 80 -0.49 -7.22 -3.64
C VAL A 80 -0.65 -5.71 -3.84
N SER A 81 -0.76 -4.98 -2.73
CA SER A 81 -0.79 -3.52 -2.76
C SER A 81 0.49 -2.94 -3.35
N ALA A 82 0.43 -1.70 -3.85
CA ALA A 82 1.62 -0.98 -4.29
C ALA A 82 2.64 -0.78 -3.15
N ALA A 83 2.18 -0.58 -1.91
CA ALA A 83 3.03 -0.50 -0.72
C ALA A 83 3.83 -1.80 -0.51
N SER A 84 3.16 -2.95 -0.52
CA SER A 84 3.82 -4.27 -0.42
C SER A 84 4.79 -4.50 -1.58
N HIS A 85 4.41 -4.09 -2.80
CA HIS A 85 5.30 -4.16 -3.96
C HIS A 85 6.55 -3.30 -3.77
N ASN A 86 6.43 -2.10 -3.23
CA ASN A 86 7.56 -1.24 -2.95
C ASN A 86 8.49 -1.84 -1.89
N ALA A 87 7.94 -2.43 -0.82
CA ALA A 87 8.72 -3.15 0.18
C ALA A 87 9.54 -4.28 -0.45
N TYR A 88 8.98 -5.04 -1.40
CA TYR A 88 9.74 -6.05 -2.15
C TYR A 88 10.92 -5.46 -2.94
N GLU A 89 10.72 -4.33 -3.63
CA GLU A 89 11.80 -3.68 -4.38
C GLU A 89 12.89 -3.12 -3.46
N LEU A 90 12.53 -2.52 -2.32
CA LEU A 90 13.48 -2.03 -1.34
C LEU A 90 14.33 -3.17 -0.75
N MET A 91 13.69 -4.27 -0.32
CA MET A 91 14.39 -5.45 0.18
C MET A 91 15.31 -6.08 -0.87
N ARG A 92 14.89 -6.09 -2.14
CA ARG A 92 15.73 -6.56 -3.25
C ARG A 92 17.01 -5.72 -3.38
N TRP A 93 16.90 -4.41 -3.23
CA TRP A 93 18.06 -3.52 -3.34
C TRP A 93 19.00 -3.62 -2.15
N ARG A 94 18.45 -3.70 -0.94
CA ARG A 94 19.26 -3.79 0.28
C ARG A 94 19.94 -5.14 0.46
N TYR A 95 19.16 -6.22 0.32
CA TYR A 95 19.59 -7.56 0.71
C TYR A 95 19.88 -8.48 -0.48
N GLY A 96 19.66 -8.02 -1.72
CA GLY A 96 19.90 -8.82 -2.93
C GLY A 96 18.93 -9.99 -3.10
N VAL A 97 17.80 -9.99 -2.38
CA VAL A 97 16.81 -11.07 -2.40
C VAL A 97 15.76 -10.87 -3.47
N SER A 98 15.29 -11.96 -4.07
CA SER A 98 14.18 -11.95 -5.02
C SER A 98 12.83 -12.03 -4.31
N GLN A 99 11.76 -11.59 -4.99
CA GLN A 99 10.38 -11.77 -4.51
C GLN A 99 10.06 -13.22 -4.18
N LYS A 100 10.52 -14.18 -5.01
CA LYS A 100 10.37 -15.63 -4.76
C LYS A 100 10.96 -16.02 -3.41
N GLN A 101 12.21 -15.63 -3.14
CA GLN A 101 12.88 -15.95 -1.87
C GLN A 101 12.16 -15.35 -0.66
N ILE A 102 11.66 -14.11 -0.79
CA ILE A 102 10.88 -13.49 0.28
C ILE A 102 9.56 -14.26 0.50
N MET A 103 8.87 -14.66 -0.58
CA MET A 103 7.65 -15.46 -0.49
C MET A 103 7.89 -16.85 0.12
N GLU A 104 9.02 -17.49 -0.16
CA GLU A 104 9.40 -18.76 0.45
C GLU A 104 9.72 -18.62 1.95
N LEU A 105 10.29 -17.48 2.37
CA LEU A 105 10.56 -17.17 3.77
C LEU A 105 9.32 -16.68 4.53
N ALA A 106 8.32 -16.13 3.85
CA ALA A 106 7.15 -15.50 4.46
C ALA A 106 6.41 -16.40 5.46
N PRO A 107 6.15 -17.71 5.21
CA PRO A 107 5.51 -18.58 6.19
C PRO A 107 6.31 -18.75 7.47
N VAL A 108 7.65 -18.79 7.38
CA VAL A 108 8.54 -18.93 8.54
C VAL A 108 8.54 -17.64 9.36
N LEU A 109 8.71 -16.49 8.70
CA LEU A 109 8.65 -15.18 9.34
C LEU A 109 7.28 -14.95 10.00
N PHE A 110 6.20 -15.28 9.31
CA PHE A 110 4.84 -15.22 9.85
C PHE A 110 4.69 -16.10 11.10
N ALA A 111 5.14 -17.36 11.06
CA ALA A 111 5.03 -18.27 12.20
C ALA A 111 5.81 -17.76 13.42
N ILE A 112 6.98 -17.15 13.21
CA ILE A 112 7.77 -16.53 14.29
C ILE A 112 6.99 -15.37 14.91
N VAL A 113 6.51 -14.42 14.11
CA VAL A 113 5.76 -13.25 14.61
C VAL A 113 4.44 -13.68 15.26
N ALA A 114 3.71 -14.63 14.68
CA ALA A 114 2.51 -15.20 15.28
C ALA A 114 2.82 -15.88 16.63
N GLY A 115 3.95 -16.58 16.75
CA GLY A 115 4.43 -17.13 18.02
C GLY A 115 4.70 -16.05 19.08
N HIS A 116 5.30 -14.92 18.68
CA HIS A 116 5.48 -13.76 19.55
C HIS A 116 4.14 -13.09 19.93
N ALA A 117 3.21 -12.99 18.98
CA ALA A 117 1.86 -12.44 19.20
C ALA A 117 1.12 -13.20 20.30
N LEU A 118 1.16 -14.53 20.27
CA LEU A 118 0.53 -15.36 21.28
C LEU A 118 1.19 -15.23 22.67
N LYS A 119 2.44 -14.76 22.75
CA LYS A 119 3.15 -14.50 24.00
C LYS A 119 2.97 -13.08 24.52
N VAL A 120 2.28 -12.19 23.80
CA VAL A 120 2.07 -10.80 24.23
C VAL A 120 1.46 -10.73 25.64
N PRO A 121 0.40 -11.49 25.99
CA PRO A 121 -0.15 -11.44 27.35
C PRO A 121 0.85 -11.88 28.43
N ASP A 122 1.63 -12.93 28.18
CA ASP A 122 2.63 -13.42 29.14
C ASP A 122 3.78 -12.40 29.33
N GLN A 123 4.15 -11.68 28.27
CA GLN A 123 5.13 -10.59 28.32
C GLN A 123 4.61 -9.41 29.13
N ASP A 124 3.32 -9.09 28.98
CA ASP A 124 2.66 -8.01 29.71
C ASP A 124 2.59 -8.34 31.20
N ASP A 125 2.26 -9.59 31.55
CA ASP A 125 2.30 -10.07 32.94
C ASP A 125 3.71 -9.93 33.56
N ALA A 126 4.75 -10.22 32.79
CA ALA A 126 6.13 -10.05 33.24
C ALA A 126 6.53 -8.57 33.42
N LEU A 127 5.99 -7.67 32.58
CA LEU A 127 6.19 -6.22 32.71
C LEU A 127 5.43 -5.66 33.92
N GLU A 128 4.19 -6.11 34.13
CA GLU A 128 3.35 -5.74 35.27
C GLU A 128 4.03 -6.13 36.59
N LEU A 129 4.55 -7.35 36.70
CA LEU A 129 5.28 -7.80 37.88
C LEU A 129 6.48 -6.90 38.18
N LYS A 130 7.25 -6.51 37.15
CA LYS A 130 8.38 -5.58 37.30
C LYS A 130 7.93 -4.17 37.71
N ALA A 131 6.80 -3.69 37.17
CA ALA A 131 6.23 -2.40 37.52
C ALA A 131 5.81 -2.37 39.00
N GLN A 132 5.10 -3.40 39.46
CA GLN A 132 4.68 -3.57 40.86
C GLN A 132 5.89 -3.63 41.80
N MET A 133 6.91 -4.43 41.46
CA MET A 133 8.15 -4.51 42.25
C MET A 133 8.91 -3.18 42.32
N SER A 134 8.73 -2.31 41.33
CA SER A 134 9.37 -0.99 41.25
C SER A 134 8.49 0.16 41.76
N GLY A 135 7.31 -0.15 42.34
CA GLY A 135 6.34 0.85 42.81
C GLY A 135 5.73 1.71 41.70
N ARG A 136 5.79 1.26 40.45
CA ARG A 136 5.19 1.96 39.30
C ARG A 136 3.70 1.61 39.18
N PRO A 137 2.90 2.51 38.58
CA PRO A 137 1.50 2.21 38.28
C PRO A 137 1.34 0.94 37.45
N SER A 138 0.21 0.26 37.64
CA SER A 138 -0.15 -0.91 36.84
C SER A 138 -0.21 -0.56 35.35
N THR A 139 0.31 -1.47 34.54
CA THR A 139 0.29 -1.44 33.08
C THR A 139 -0.85 -2.27 32.49
N GLN A 140 -1.67 -2.93 33.32
CA GLN A 140 -2.78 -3.78 32.87
C GLN A 140 -3.91 -2.97 32.22
N MET A 141 -4.40 -3.46 31.09
CA MET A 141 -5.55 -2.89 30.40
C MET A 141 -6.84 -3.62 30.82
N ILE A 142 -7.95 -2.89 30.87
CA ILE A 142 -9.27 -3.43 31.24
C ILE A 142 -9.66 -4.64 30.37
N GLY A 143 -9.32 -4.61 29.07
CA GLY A 143 -9.59 -5.68 28.12
C GLY A 143 -8.52 -6.79 28.02
N ASP A 144 -7.52 -6.84 28.90
CA ASP A 144 -6.43 -7.85 28.85
C ASP A 144 -6.95 -9.29 28.88
N HIS A 145 -8.09 -9.52 29.51
CA HIS A 145 -8.73 -10.83 29.56
C HIS A 145 -9.16 -11.33 28.16
N ILE A 146 -9.49 -10.42 27.23
CA ILE A 146 -9.82 -10.71 25.82
C ILE A 146 -8.55 -11.16 25.09
N ASP A 147 -7.45 -10.46 25.27
CA ASP A 147 -6.14 -10.79 24.68
C ASP A 147 -5.62 -12.15 25.18
N ARG A 148 -5.76 -12.43 26.49
CA ARG A 148 -5.46 -13.75 27.07
C ARG A 148 -6.32 -14.85 26.47
N ARG A 149 -7.61 -14.59 26.24
CA ARG A 149 -8.51 -15.53 25.57
C ARG A 149 -8.08 -15.76 24.13
N ALA A 150 -7.73 -14.71 23.39
CA ALA A 150 -7.24 -14.80 22.02
C ALA A 150 -5.98 -15.67 21.93
N SER A 151 -5.01 -15.46 22.83
CA SER A 151 -3.79 -16.27 22.91
C SER A 151 -4.08 -17.75 23.18
N LYS A 152 -4.93 -18.06 24.18
CA LYS A 152 -5.32 -19.44 24.51
C LYS A 152 -5.99 -20.16 23.33
N LEU A 153 -6.80 -19.43 22.57
CA LEU A 153 -7.49 -19.93 21.37
C LEU A 153 -6.64 -19.87 20.10
N LYS A 154 -5.36 -19.44 20.17
CA LYS A 154 -4.45 -19.32 19.03
C LYS A 154 -4.87 -18.31 17.96
N HIS A 155 -5.70 -17.32 18.32
CA HIS A 155 -6.03 -16.19 17.46
C HIS A 155 -4.91 -15.14 17.52
N CYS A 156 -3.88 -15.33 16.68
CA CYS A 156 -2.70 -14.46 16.68
C CYS A 156 -2.97 -13.00 16.26
N PHE A 157 -4.09 -12.71 15.58
CA PHE A 157 -4.52 -11.34 15.27
C PHE A 157 -5.41 -10.71 16.36
N GLY A 158 -5.63 -11.41 17.48
CA GLY A 158 -6.52 -10.95 18.55
C GLY A 158 -7.99 -11.31 18.33
N LEU A 159 -8.85 -10.77 19.19
CA LEU A 159 -10.30 -10.91 19.14
C LEU A 159 -10.93 -9.53 19.30
N SER A 160 -11.92 -9.20 18.46
CA SER A 160 -12.68 -7.96 18.60
C SER A 160 -13.49 -8.00 19.89
N SER A 161 -13.48 -6.88 20.63
CA SER A 161 -14.30 -6.74 21.83
C SER A 161 -15.76 -6.46 21.47
N PRO A 162 -16.74 -7.07 22.15
CA PRO A 162 -18.15 -6.71 22.00
C PRO A 162 -18.48 -5.31 22.56
N ALA A 163 -17.60 -4.75 23.39
CA ALA A 163 -17.74 -3.43 23.99
C ALA A 163 -16.42 -2.65 23.92
N PRO A 164 -15.93 -2.27 22.72
CA PRO A 164 -14.56 -1.77 22.51
C PRO A 164 -14.23 -0.49 23.27
N TYR A 165 -15.23 0.35 23.59
CA TYR A 165 -15.03 1.56 24.40
C TYR A 165 -14.78 1.27 25.88
N ASN A 166 -15.27 0.14 26.39
CA ASN A 166 -15.18 -0.22 27.80
C ASN A 166 -14.10 -1.28 28.04
N GLU A 167 -13.94 -2.20 27.09
CA GLU A 167 -13.02 -3.33 27.15
C GLU A 167 -12.22 -3.37 25.85
N PRO A 168 -11.26 -2.45 25.64
CA PRO A 168 -10.47 -2.42 24.42
C PRO A 168 -9.62 -3.69 24.32
N SER A 169 -9.60 -4.30 23.14
CA SER A 169 -8.70 -5.42 22.81
C SER A 169 -7.68 -4.99 21.77
N ARG A 170 -6.60 -5.76 21.62
CA ARG A 170 -5.50 -5.44 20.70
C ARG A 170 -5.40 -6.45 19.58
N ASN A 171 -4.89 -6.00 18.43
CA ASN A 171 -4.29 -6.92 17.47
C ASN A 171 -2.94 -7.40 18.02
N LEU A 172 -2.89 -8.68 18.43
CA LEU A 172 -1.70 -9.25 19.07
C LEU A 172 -0.52 -9.35 18.09
N PHE A 173 -0.80 -9.56 16.80
CA PHE A 173 0.21 -9.63 15.76
C PHE A 173 0.87 -8.27 15.56
N ASP A 174 0.08 -7.20 15.49
CA ASP A 174 0.61 -5.84 15.42
C ASP A 174 1.38 -5.44 16.67
N THR A 175 0.91 -5.85 17.84
CA THR A 175 1.61 -5.58 19.10
C THR A 175 2.99 -6.25 19.09
N ALA A 176 3.07 -7.51 18.66
CA ALA A 176 4.33 -8.22 18.51
C ALA A 176 5.23 -7.58 17.43
N LEU A 177 4.64 -7.19 16.30
CA LEU A 177 5.35 -6.50 15.23
C LEU A 177 6.01 -5.23 15.76
N HIS A 178 5.25 -4.31 16.38
CA HIS A 178 5.78 -3.08 16.96
C HIS A 178 6.91 -3.32 17.97
N ARG A 179 6.76 -4.33 18.85
CA ARG A 179 7.81 -4.69 19.82
C ARG A 179 9.10 -5.17 19.15
N LEU A 180 8.98 -5.94 18.08
CA LEU A 180 10.13 -6.39 17.28
C LEU A 180 10.74 -5.23 16.49
N SER A 181 9.92 -4.36 15.89
CA SER A 181 10.36 -3.16 15.17
C SER A 181 11.16 -2.23 16.10
N ALA A 182 10.69 -2.03 17.33
CA ALA A 182 11.39 -1.19 18.30
C ALA A 182 12.79 -1.70 18.64
N GLN A 183 13.04 -3.01 18.56
CA GLN A 183 14.38 -3.60 18.76
C GLN A 183 15.28 -3.46 17.52
N ALA A 184 14.71 -3.10 16.37
CA ALA A 184 15.40 -2.93 15.10
C ALA A 184 15.20 -1.51 14.52
N ALA A 185 14.95 -0.52 15.38
CA ALA A 185 14.57 0.85 15.00
C ALA A 185 15.62 1.57 14.13
N ASP A 186 16.87 1.11 14.14
CA ASP A 186 17.94 1.62 13.28
C ASP A 186 17.72 1.25 11.80
N TYR A 187 16.90 0.23 11.50
CA TYR A 187 16.73 -0.32 10.15
C TYR A 187 15.29 -0.26 9.64
N VAL A 188 14.31 -0.35 10.54
CA VAL A 188 12.88 -0.33 10.21
C VAL A 188 12.15 0.69 11.05
N ASP A 189 11.09 1.27 10.49
CA ASP A 189 10.28 2.27 11.17
C ASP A 189 8.79 2.03 10.89
N ALA A 190 7.97 2.12 11.94
CA ALA A 190 6.53 1.94 11.89
C ALA A 190 5.76 3.27 12.03
N ARG A 191 6.42 4.43 11.93
CA ARG A 191 5.79 5.75 12.20
C ARG A 191 4.53 6.07 11.39
N TRP A 192 4.41 5.56 10.17
CA TRP A 192 3.23 5.75 9.31
C TRP A 192 2.40 4.47 9.16
N TYR A 193 2.80 3.40 9.85
CA TYR A 193 2.12 2.13 9.81
C TYR A 193 0.81 2.25 10.59
N VAL A 194 -0.30 2.06 9.87
CA VAL A 194 -1.62 1.97 10.48
C VAL A 194 -1.87 0.49 10.71
N GLY A 195 -1.82 0.07 11.97
CA GLY A 195 -2.12 -1.30 12.36
C GLY A 195 -3.53 -1.72 11.97
N ALA A 196 -3.80 -3.02 12.07
CA ALA A 196 -5.12 -3.60 11.87
C ALA A 196 -5.93 -3.61 13.18
N GLU A 197 -7.25 -3.56 13.04
CA GLU A 197 -8.16 -3.79 14.15
C GLU A 197 -7.99 -5.22 14.72
N PRO A 198 -8.39 -5.47 15.98
CA PRO A 198 -8.32 -6.81 16.56
C PRO A 198 -9.13 -7.82 15.75
N GLY A 199 -8.47 -8.88 15.30
CA GLY A 199 -9.03 -9.94 14.45
C GLY A 199 -8.74 -9.77 12.96
N ASP A 200 -8.36 -8.57 12.51
CA ASP A 200 -8.04 -8.29 11.11
C ASP A 200 -6.56 -8.60 10.78
N VAL A 201 -6.29 -8.83 9.51
CA VAL A 201 -4.94 -9.12 9.01
C VAL A 201 -4.22 -7.82 8.67
N PRO A 202 -3.04 -7.55 9.26
CA PRO A 202 -2.27 -6.35 8.94
C PRO A 202 -1.71 -6.34 7.51
N GLY A 203 -1.60 -5.13 6.95
CA GLY A 203 -0.96 -4.86 5.68
C GLY A 203 0.49 -4.38 5.82
N ALA A 204 1.10 -3.96 4.71
CA ALA A 204 2.44 -3.34 4.70
C ALA A 204 2.39 -1.80 4.56
N SER A 205 1.19 -1.22 4.44
CA SER A 205 1.01 0.21 4.15
C SER A 205 1.57 1.07 5.28
N GLY A 206 2.48 1.98 4.94
CA GLY A 206 3.09 2.89 5.90
C GLY A 206 4.26 2.32 6.70
N TYR A 207 4.60 1.04 6.50
CA TYR A 207 5.73 0.42 7.18
C TYR A 207 7.04 0.67 6.39
N VAL A 208 8.03 1.27 7.05
CA VAL A 208 9.35 1.57 6.48
C VAL A 208 10.24 0.34 6.66
N THR A 209 10.51 -0.37 5.57
CA THR A 209 11.32 -1.59 5.60
C THR A 209 12.83 -1.36 5.47
N ASP A 210 13.24 -0.14 5.11
CA ASP A 210 14.65 0.28 5.05
C ASP A 210 14.74 1.80 5.16
N THR A 211 15.10 2.28 6.36
CA THR A 211 15.24 3.71 6.68
C THR A 211 16.35 4.36 5.84
N ASP A 212 17.56 3.77 5.84
CA ASP A 212 18.74 4.30 5.14
C ASP A 212 18.51 4.49 3.63
N LEU A 213 17.93 3.47 2.97
CA LEU A 213 17.74 3.48 1.54
C LEU A 213 16.68 4.49 1.15
N LEU A 214 15.58 4.57 1.92
CA LEU A 214 14.54 5.55 1.69
C LEU A 214 15.07 6.97 1.87
N GLU A 215 15.83 7.25 2.93
CA GLU A 215 16.48 8.54 3.11
C GLU A 215 17.39 8.91 1.93
N LYS A 216 18.17 7.96 1.41
CA LYS A 216 19.05 8.19 0.25
C LYS A 216 18.28 8.52 -1.03
N ILE A 217 17.22 7.76 -1.34
CA ILE A 217 16.47 7.95 -2.60
C ILE A 217 15.48 9.11 -2.54
N THR A 218 15.11 9.58 -1.35
CA THR A 218 14.23 10.74 -1.20
C THR A 218 14.98 12.01 -0.80
N GLY A 219 16.25 11.92 -0.41
CA GLY A 219 16.98 13.04 0.19
C GLY A 219 16.46 13.42 1.57
N GLY A 220 15.82 12.50 2.28
CA GLY A 220 15.20 12.73 3.59
C GLY A 220 13.83 13.42 3.53
N ASP A 221 13.26 13.62 2.34
CA ASP A 221 11.91 14.18 2.18
C ASP A 221 10.86 13.25 2.80
N ARG A 222 10.25 13.70 3.90
CA ARG A 222 9.28 12.91 4.67
C ARG A 222 8.00 12.62 3.89
N GLU A 223 7.50 13.58 3.13
CA GLU A 223 6.29 13.40 2.32
C GLU A 223 6.52 12.36 1.24
N LEU A 224 7.71 12.39 0.64
CA LEU A 224 8.10 11.45 -0.40
C LEU A 224 8.30 10.04 0.14
N ILE A 225 8.93 9.88 1.31
CA ILE A 225 9.07 8.58 1.96
C ILE A 225 7.68 8.01 2.27
N GLU A 226 6.81 8.82 2.86
CA GLU A 226 5.44 8.45 3.18
C GLU A 226 4.65 8.00 1.94
N ALA A 227 4.75 8.76 0.84
CA ALA A 227 4.11 8.43 -0.43
C ALA A 227 4.60 7.09 -1.00
N ILE A 228 5.88 6.74 -0.82
CA ILE A 228 6.43 5.45 -1.24
C ILE A 228 5.88 4.33 -0.34
N VAL A 229 5.98 4.45 0.99
CA VAL A 229 5.58 3.35 1.91
C VAL A 229 4.07 3.14 1.97
N LYS A 230 3.26 4.15 1.64
CA LYS A 230 1.81 4.02 1.45
C LYS A 230 1.42 3.59 0.03
N GLY A 231 2.39 3.42 -0.86
CA GLY A 231 2.17 2.90 -2.22
C GLY A 231 1.57 3.91 -3.21
N ARG A 232 1.58 5.21 -2.91
CA ARG A 232 1.15 6.27 -3.84
C ARG A 232 2.11 6.41 -5.02
N ILE A 233 3.39 6.21 -4.75
CA ILE A 233 4.44 6.12 -5.78
C ILE A 233 4.80 4.66 -5.94
N ARG A 234 4.70 4.12 -7.16
CA ARG A 234 5.12 2.75 -7.45
C ARG A 234 6.57 2.75 -7.93
N LEU A 235 7.49 2.29 -7.07
CA LEU A 235 8.93 2.31 -7.35
C LEU A 235 9.29 1.56 -8.64
N SER A 236 8.62 0.44 -8.93
CA SER A 236 8.90 -0.34 -10.14
C SER A 236 8.53 0.40 -11.44
N THR A 237 7.46 1.20 -11.43
CA THR A 237 7.07 2.03 -12.57
C THR A 237 8.09 3.16 -12.79
N VAL A 238 8.48 3.85 -11.73
CA VAL A 238 9.50 4.90 -11.78
C VAL A 238 10.83 4.33 -12.28
N LEU A 239 11.22 3.15 -11.78
CA LEU A 239 12.46 2.50 -12.17
C LEU A 239 12.44 2.08 -13.64
N GLN A 240 11.30 1.60 -14.12
CA GLN A 240 11.12 1.23 -15.53
C GLN A 240 11.30 2.44 -16.44
N GLN A 241 10.67 3.57 -16.11
CA GLN A 241 10.80 4.83 -16.85
C GLN A 241 12.24 5.35 -16.82
N ALA A 242 12.90 5.33 -15.66
CA ALA A 242 14.29 5.73 -15.53
C ALA A 242 15.27 4.85 -16.33
N LYS A 243 14.92 3.57 -16.54
CA LYS A 243 15.69 2.60 -17.33
C LYS A 243 15.45 2.68 -18.83
N GLU A 244 14.49 3.48 -19.32
CA GLU A 244 14.23 3.57 -20.76
C GLU A 244 15.50 4.03 -21.49
N GLY A 245 16.08 3.12 -22.29
CA GLY A 245 17.32 3.36 -23.03
C GLY A 245 18.62 3.15 -22.25
N LYS A 246 18.59 2.66 -20.99
CA LYS A 246 19.78 2.41 -20.15
C LYS A 246 19.84 0.98 -19.59
N ALA A 247 21.06 0.44 -19.46
CA ALA A 247 21.26 -0.91 -18.89
C ALA A 247 21.10 -0.93 -17.36
N ASN A 248 21.54 0.13 -16.67
CA ASN A 248 21.46 0.34 -15.22
C ASN A 248 21.15 1.81 -14.93
N VAL A 249 20.62 2.09 -13.74
CA VAL A 249 20.30 3.43 -13.22
C VAL A 249 20.99 3.55 -11.87
N SER A 250 21.71 4.66 -11.61
CA SER A 250 22.33 4.89 -10.30
C SER A 250 21.28 5.19 -9.22
N VAL A 251 21.67 5.16 -7.94
CA VAL A 251 20.77 5.51 -6.84
C VAL A 251 20.33 6.97 -6.95
N GLU A 252 21.24 7.85 -7.36
CA GLU A 252 21.01 9.29 -7.55
C GLU A 252 20.05 9.57 -8.73
N GLU A 253 20.27 8.93 -9.88
CA GLU A 253 19.38 9.06 -11.04
C GLU A 253 17.96 8.53 -10.72
N PHE A 254 17.87 7.48 -9.91
CA PHE A 254 16.59 6.96 -9.45
C PHE A 254 15.92 7.91 -8.47
N ALA A 255 16.68 8.51 -7.54
CA ALA A 255 16.19 9.52 -6.62
C ALA A 255 15.59 10.72 -7.36
N ASP A 256 16.28 11.22 -8.39
CA ASP A 256 15.77 12.30 -9.25
C ASP A 256 14.48 11.90 -9.97
N SER A 257 14.43 10.67 -10.48
CA SER A 257 13.25 10.13 -11.16
C SER A 257 12.05 9.99 -10.22
N ILE A 258 12.26 9.57 -8.96
CA ILE A 258 11.21 9.51 -7.94
C ILE A 258 10.67 10.90 -7.66
N ARG A 259 11.54 11.89 -7.42
CA ARG A 259 11.14 13.26 -7.13
C ARG A 259 10.31 13.86 -8.27
N HIS A 260 10.75 13.63 -9.51
CA HIS A 260 10.04 14.10 -10.70
C HIS A 260 8.69 13.40 -10.87
N ALA A 261 8.64 12.07 -10.69
CA ALA A 261 7.41 11.28 -10.79
C ALA A 261 6.39 11.65 -9.71
N HIS A 262 6.83 12.00 -8.50
CA HIS A 262 5.95 12.48 -7.43
C HIS A 262 5.28 13.80 -7.81
N ALA A 263 6.07 14.79 -8.24
CA ALA A 263 5.56 16.10 -8.65
C ALA A 263 4.59 15.98 -9.83
N GLN A 264 4.97 15.22 -10.86
CA GLN A 264 4.11 14.98 -12.02
C GLN A 264 2.87 14.15 -11.69
N GLY A 265 2.98 13.19 -10.77
CA GLY A 265 1.86 12.35 -10.33
C GLY A 265 0.79 13.16 -9.60
N ILE A 266 1.21 14.04 -8.68
CA ILE A 266 0.30 14.97 -7.98
C ILE A 266 -0.39 15.89 -8.98
N GLU A 267 0.37 16.51 -9.89
CA GLU A 267 -0.20 17.43 -10.89
C GLU A 267 -1.16 16.71 -11.85
N GLY A 268 -0.78 15.51 -12.31
CA GLY A 268 -1.60 14.68 -13.20
C GLY A 268 -2.91 14.24 -12.55
N GLN A 269 -2.86 13.75 -11.31
CA GLN A 269 -4.05 13.38 -10.54
C GLN A 269 -4.95 14.59 -10.31
N ARG A 270 -4.39 15.72 -9.86
CA ARG A 270 -5.14 16.97 -9.68
C ARG A 270 -5.79 17.44 -10.97
N LYS A 271 -5.08 17.40 -12.10
CA LYS A 271 -5.63 17.78 -13.41
C LYS A 271 -6.77 16.86 -13.85
N ALA A 272 -6.63 15.55 -13.65
CA ALA A 272 -7.70 14.59 -13.93
C ALA A 272 -8.92 14.82 -13.02
N GLY A 273 -8.69 15.07 -11.73
CA GLY A 273 -9.72 15.43 -10.76
C GLY A 273 -10.43 16.74 -11.11
N LEU A 274 -9.71 17.77 -11.55
CA LEU A 274 -10.29 19.03 -12.02
C LEU A 274 -11.12 18.84 -13.29
N LYS A 275 -10.67 17.99 -14.23
CA LYS A 275 -11.43 17.64 -15.43
C LYS A 275 -12.76 16.95 -15.05
N LYS A 276 -12.71 15.98 -14.13
CA LYS A 276 -13.89 15.27 -13.62
C LYS A 276 -14.82 16.24 -12.86
N LEU A 277 -14.27 17.10 -12.01
CA LEU A 277 -15.02 18.13 -11.28
C LEU A 277 -15.76 19.07 -12.22
N LYS A 278 -15.10 19.57 -13.26
CA LYS A 278 -15.71 20.47 -14.24
C LYS A 278 -16.90 19.80 -14.95
N ALA A 279 -16.74 18.54 -15.36
CA ALA A 279 -17.81 17.80 -16.00
C ALA A 279 -18.97 17.51 -15.04
N TRP A 280 -18.66 17.14 -13.79
CA TRP A 280 -19.66 16.96 -12.74
C TRP A 280 -20.48 18.23 -12.49
N ARG A 281 -19.82 19.38 -12.36
CA ARG A 281 -20.50 20.67 -12.16
C ARG A 281 -21.41 21.02 -13.32
N ALA A 282 -20.96 20.78 -14.56
CA ALA A 282 -21.78 20.99 -15.75
C ALA A 282 -23.01 20.07 -15.77
N PHE A 283 -22.82 18.78 -15.48
CA PHE A 283 -23.91 17.80 -15.37
C PHE A 283 -24.93 18.19 -14.30
N TYR A 284 -24.47 18.57 -13.11
CA TYR A 284 -25.35 18.97 -12.02
C TYR A 284 -26.11 20.27 -12.32
N ALA A 285 -25.45 21.26 -12.92
CA ALA A 285 -26.08 22.52 -13.30
C ALA A 285 -27.13 22.37 -14.41
N ASP A 286 -26.96 21.40 -15.32
CA ASP A 286 -27.95 21.07 -16.35
C ASP A 286 -29.25 20.52 -15.74
N LEU A 287 -29.13 19.69 -14.71
CA LEU A 287 -30.28 19.10 -13.99
C LEU A 287 -30.90 20.08 -12.97
N HIS A 288 -30.07 20.89 -12.31
CA HIS A 288 -30.45 21.72 -11.17
C HIS A 288 -29.76 23.10 -11.21
N PRO A 289 -30.12 23.97 -12.17
CA PRO A 289 -29.43 25.24 -12.38
C PRO A 289 -29.49 26.15 -11.15
N ASP A 290 -30.67 26.34 -10.56
CA ASP A 290 -30.86 27.24 -9.41
C ASP A 290 -30.08 26.77 -8.16
N LEU A 291 -30.08 25.45 -7.91
CA LEU A 291 -29.35 24.88 -6.77
C LEU A 291 -27.82 24.89 -6.99
N ALA A 292 -27.37 24.84 -8.25
CA ALA A 292 -25.97 24.96 -8.58
C ALA A 292 -25.47 26.38 -8.34
N GLU A 293 -26.22 27.39 -8.80
CA GLU A 293 -25.90 28.80 -8.56
C GLU A 293 -25.92 29.15 -7.08
N GLU A 294 -26.93 28.68 -6.33
CA GLU A 294 -27.01 28.87 -4.88
C GLU A 294 -25.80 28.26 -4.17
N TYR A 295 -25.40 27.05 -4.54
CA TYR A 295 -24.23 26.38 -3.95
C TYR A 295 -22.94 27.16 -4.23
N ASP A 296 -22.72 27.60 -5.46
CA ASP A 296 -21.53 28.36 -5.85
C ASP A 296 -21.47 29.72 -5.10
N HIS A 297 -22.63 30.36 -4.89
CA HIS A 297 -22.72 31.58 -4.09
C HIS A 297 -22.34 31.36 -2.62
N LEU A 298 -22.87 30.29 -2.00
CA LEU A 298 -22.55 29.94 -0.62
C LEU A 298 -21.07 29.58 -0.44
N VAL A 299 -20.48 28.85 -1.40
CA VAL A 299 -19.05 28.54 -1.38
C VAL A 299 -18.22 29.81 -1.44
N ALA A 300 -18.54 30.73 -2.35
CA ALA A 300 -17.78 31.97 -2.54
C ALA A 300 -17.83 32.90 -1.31
N GLN A 301 -18.94 32.93 -0.59
CA GLN A 301 -19.14 33.84 0.55
C GLN A 301 -18.74 33.25 1.89
N HIS A 302 -18.98 31.96 2.11
CA HIS A 302 -18.97 31.37 3.44
C HIS A 302 -17.98 30.22 3.62
N CYS A 303 -17.36 29.68 2.56
CA CYS A 303 -16.35 28.64 2.69
C CYS A 303 -14.94 29.21 2.79
N HIS A 304 -14.04 28.43 3.40
CA HIS A 304 -12.61 28.70 3.32
C HIS A 304 -12.10 28.56 1.87
N GLU A 305 -10.95 29.17 1.60
CA GLU A 305 -10.27 29.09 0.30
C GLU A 305 -9.93 27.65 -0.10
N GLU A 306 -9.73 27.44 -1.40
CA GLU A 306 -9.36 26.11 -1.88
C GLU A 306 -8.01 25.67 -1.32
N GLY A 307 -7.96 24.44 -0.79
CA GLY A 307 -6.77 23.89 -0.16
C GLY A 307 -6.71 24.12 1.35
N TRP A 308 -7.66 24.88 1.91
CA TRP A 308 -7.83 24.91 3.36
C TRP A 308 -8.51 23.62 3.85
N TYR A 309 -7.94 23.01 4.88
CA TYR A 309 -8.49 21.82 5.54
C TYR A 309 -8.44 21.97 7.06
N PRO A 310 -9.39 21.35 7.80
CA PRO A 310 -9.38 21.35 9.25
C PRO A 310 -8.08 20.77 9.84
N GLU A 311 -7.63 21.28 10.98
CA GLU A 311 -6.40 20.80 11.65
C GLU A 311 -6.42 19.29 11.93
N ARG A 312 -7.61 18.73 12.22
CA ARG A 312 -7.81 17.30 12.47
C ARG A 312 -7.54 16.39 11.26
N TYR A 313 -7.46 16.95 10.05
CA TYR A 313 -7.11 16.17 8.87
C TYR A 313 -5.64 15.79 8.93
N THR A 314 -5.37 14.51 8.68
CA THR A 314 -4.00 14.03 8.49
C THR A 314 -3.41 14.62 7.21
N ASP A 315 -2.09 14.64 7.08
CA ASP A 315 -1.44 15.08 5.83
C ASP A 315 -1.92 14.25 4.63
N ASP A 316 -2.23 12.98 4.86
CA ASP A 316 -2.87 12.08 3.90
C ASP A 316 -4.23 12.59 3.43
N ASP A 317 -5.12 12.94 4.35
CA ASP A 317 -6.45 13.44 4.01
C ASP A 317 -6.32 14.72 3.18
N ARG A 318 -5.41 15.62 3.57
CA ARG A 318 -5.17 16.88 2.86
C ARG A 318 -4.68 16.64 1.44
N ILE A 319 -3.70 15.75 1.26
CA ILE A 319 -3.17 15.42 -0.07
C ILE A 319 -4.25 14.75 -0.92
N GLN A 320 -4.99 13.76 -0.39
CA GLN A 320 -6.04 13.06 -1.15
C GLN A 320 -7.14 14.02 -1.61
N ASN A 321 -7.61 14.90 -0.72
CA ASN A 321 -8.60 15.91 -1.09
C ASN A 321 -8.03 16.92 -2.09
N TRP A 322 -6.75 17.30 -1.96
CA TRP A 322 -6.09 18.22 -2.88
C TRP A 322 -5.89 17.64 -4.29
N VAL A 323 -5.47 16.38 -4.42
CA VAL A 323 -5.29 15.73 -5.73
C VAL A 323 -6.61 15.25 -6.32
N ASN A 324 -7.66 15.12 -5.53
CA ASN A 324 -8.99 14.74 -5.98
C ASN A 324 -10.04 15.85 -5.69
N PRO A 325 -9.92 17.02 -6.34
CA PRO A 325 -10.86 18.12 -6.13
C PRO A 325 -12.30 17.77 -6.54
N PHE A 326 -12.50 16.69 -7.29
CA PHE A 326 -13.83 16.14 -7.56
C PHE A 326 -14.58 15.79 -6.27
N GLN A 327 -13.93 15.49 -5.14
CA GLN A 327 -14.63 15.27 -3.86
C GLN A 327 -15.40 16.51 -3.38
N GLU A 328 -15.00 17.72 -3.79
CA GLU A 328 -15.59 18.99 -3.36
C GLU A 328 -15.65 19.11 -1.82
N ASP A 329 -14.60 18.69 -1.13
CA ASP A 329 -14.50 18.79 0.34
C ASP A 329 -14.30 20.26 0.76
N ARG A 330 -15.41 21.00 0.81
CA ARG A 330 -15.49 22.42 1.13
C ARG A 330 -15.98 22.58 2.57
N HIS A 331 -15.30 23.44 3.32
CA HIS A 331 -15.56 23.69 4.73
C HIS A 331 -16.03 25.12 4.95
N ILE A 332 -17.13 25.31 5.67
CA ILE A 332 -17.63 26.64 6.04
C ILE A 332 -16.65 27.30 7.01
N ASN A 333 -16.29 28.55 6.72
CA ASN A 333 -15.70 29.46 7.66
C ASN A 333 -16.78 29.97 8.62
N VAL A 334 -16.79 29.41 9.84
CA VAL A 334 -17.76 29.76 10.89
C VAL A 334 -17.70 31.23 11.30
N GLU A 335 -16.61 31.94 11.01
CA GLU A 335 -16.49 33.39 11.25
C GLU A 335 -17.43 34.22 10.37
N THR A 336 -17.83 33.68 9.21
CA THR A 336 -18.75 34.34 8.27
C THR A 336 -20.23 34.14 8.63
N LEU A 337 -20.53 33.31 9.62
CA LEU A 337 -21.88 32.91 10.01
C LEU A 337 -22.47 33.90 11.03
N ALA A 338 -23.26 34.87 10.55
CA ALA A 338 -23.77 35.96 11.38
C ALA A 338 -24.61 35.50 12.59
N GLU A 339 -25.47 34.50 12.41
CA GLU A 339 -26.34 34.01 13.48
C GLU A 339 -25.52 33.20 14.51
N TYR A 340 -24.55 32.41 14.03
CA TYR A 340 -23.61 31.72 14.91
C TYR A 340 -22.77 32.70 15.74
N GLN A 341 -22.24 33.76 15.14
CA GLN A 341 -21.47 34.78 15.85
C GLN A 341 -22.33 35.52 16.89
N ARG A 342 -23.59 35.84 16.56
CA ARG A 342 -24.53 36.43 17.50
C ARG A 342 -24.77 35.54 18.71
N LEU A 343 -25.10 34.26 18.48
CA LEU A 343 -25.36 33.30 19.57
C LEU A 343 -24.11 33.06 20.43
N LYS A 344 -22.93 33.04 19.82
CA LYS A 344 -21.64 32.93 20.52
C LYS A 344 -21.40 34.14 21.43
N ALA A 345 -21.68 35.35 20.96
CA ALA A 345 -21.56 36.58 21.74
C ALA A 345 -22.55 36.60 22.92
N GLU A 346 -23.83 36.29 22.68
CA GLU A 346 -24.86 36.23 23.73
C GLU A 346 -24.56 35.17 24.81
N GLY A 347 -23.96 34.04 24.40
CA GLY A 347 -23.50 32.99 25.29
C GLY A 347 -22.36 33.43 26.20
N SER A 348 -21.40 34.17 25.63
CA SER A 348 -20.26 34.74 26.34
C SER A 348 -20.67 35.82 27.35
N GLU A 349 -21.65 36.67 27.01
CA GLU A 349 -22.12 37.76 27.88
C GLU A 349 -22.88 37.26 29.13
N LYS A 350 -23.53 36.09 29.04
CA LYS A 350 -24.34 35.55 30.15
C LYS A 350 -23.54 34.74 31.18
N GLY A 351 -22.21 34.70 31.06
CA GLY A 351 -21.32 33.99 32.01
C GLY A 351 -21.59 32.48 32.13
N LYS A 352 -22.40 31.91 31.24
CA LYS A 352 -22.69 30.48 31.17
C LYS A 352 -21.89 29.91 30.02
N PHE A 353 -21.17 28.81 30.25
CA PHE A 353 -20.65 27.97 29.17
C PHE A 353 -21.83 27.43 28.33
N SER A 354 -22.30 28.21 27.36
CA SER A 354 -23.27 27.74 26.38
C SER A 354 -22.52 27.13 25.22
N LEU A 355 -22.65 25.81 25.04
CA LEU A 355 -22.23 25.15 23.81
C LEU A 355 -23.10 25.67 22.66
N VAL A 356 -22.53 26.53 21.82
CA VAL A 356 -23.16 27.03 20.60
C VAL A 356 -22.60 26.23 19.44
N PHE A 357 -23.50 25.58 18.71
CA PHE A 357 -23.16 24.74 17.56
C PHE A 357 -23.41 25.50 16.26
N PRO A 358 -22.54 25.37 15.23
CA PRO A 358 -22.71 26.03 13.93
C PRO A 358 -23.99 25.67 13.19
N ASP A 359 -24.54 24.47 13.43
CA ASP A 359 -25.77 23.96 12.82
C ASP A 359 -27.04 24.75 13.18
N ARG A 360 -26.97 25.68 14.14
CA ARG A 360 -28.05 26.62 14.42
C ARG A 360 -28.16 27.71 13.36
N ASP A 361 -27.06 28.04 12.69
CA ASP A 361 -27.05 29.03 11.61
C ASP A 361 -27.80 28.49 10.37
N PRO A 362 -28.76 29.24 9.79
CA PRO A 362 -29.45 28.83 8.57
C PRO A 362 -28.51 28.55 7.39
N ILE A 363 -27.42 29.29 7.25
CA ILE A 363 -26.45 29.12 6.16
C ILE A 363 -25.74 27.78 6.30
N TYR A 364 -25.33 27.42 7.51
CA TYR A 364 -24.68 26.12 7.77
C TYR A 364 -25.60 24.95 7.42
N ARG A 365 -26.88 25.04 7.82
CA ARG A 365 -27.89 24.02 7.49
C ARG A 365 -28.12 23.92 6.00
N ARG A 366 -28.31 25.06 5.33
CA ARG A 366 -28.59 25.11 3.89
C ARG A 366 -27.43 24.56 3.06
N PHE A 367 -26.19 24.90 3.43
CA PHE A 367 -25.00 24.33 2.81
C PHE A 367 -24.93 22.81 2.97
N GLY A 368 -25.21 22.30 4.17
CA GLY A 368 -25.26 20.85 4.43
C GLY A 368 -26.37 20.13 3.64
N GLU A 369 -27.53 20.76 3.46
CA GLU A 369 -28.60 20.24 2.60
C GLU A 369 -28.16 20.15 1.14
N LEU A 370 -27.54 21.20 0.60
CA LEU A 370 -27.03 21.23 -0.77
C LEU A 370 -25.91 20.21 -0.97
N GLN A 371 -24.99 20.04 -0.02
CA GLN A 371 -23.95 18.99 -0.09
C GLN A 371 -24.56 17.59 -0.15
N LYS A 372 -25.56 17.30 0.68
CA LYS A 372 -26.26 16.01 0.67
C LYS A 372 -27.00 15.78 -0.65
N HIS A 373 -27.68 16.80 -1.16
CA HIS A 373 -28.37 16.72 -2.44
C HIS A 373 -27.38 16.44 -3.58
N ARG A 374 -26.30 17.23 -3.67
CA ARG A 374 -25.23 17.02 -4.66
C ARG A 374 -24.64 15.62 -4.57
N ALA A 375 -24.37 15.11 -3.36
CA ALA A 375 -23.82 13.77 -3.17
C ALA A 375 -24.70 12.64 -3.75
N GLN A 376 -26.03 12.79 -3.71
CA GLN A 376 -26.96 11.81 -4.29
C GLN A 376 -26.81 11.71 -5.82
N PHE A 377 -26.70 12.84 -6.51
CA PHE A 377 -26.53 12.90 -7.97
C PHE A 377 -25.10 12.60 -8.41
N LYS A 378 -24.11 12.80 -7.52
CA LYS A 378 -22.70 12.52 -7.80
C LYS A 378 -22.50 11.03 -8.11
N LYS A 379 -23.19 10.16 -7.39
CA LYS A 379 -23.18 8.72 -7.66
C LYS A 379 -23.70 8.37 -9.06
N GLN A 380 -24.78 9.03 -9.50
CA GLN A 380 -25.34 8.83 -10.85
C GLN A 380 -24.37 9.30 -11.93
N PHE A 381 -23.72 10.45 -11.72
CA PHE A 381 -22.68 10.94 -12.63
C PHE A 381 -21.52 9.95 -12.75
N GLU A 382 -21.06 9.38 -11.63
CA GLU A 382 -19.96 8.40 -11.63
C GLU A 382 -20.28 7.12 -12.41
N GLU A 383 -21.54 6.69 -12.45
CA GLU A 383 -21.99 5.55 -13.26
C GLU A 383 -21.96 5.84 -14.77
N THR A 384 -22.06 7.11 -15.16
CA THR A 384 -22.03 7.55 -16.57
C THR A 384 -20.66 8.00 -17.07
N TRP A 385 -19.74 8.34 -16.15
CA TRP A 385 -18.41 8.88 -16.42
C TRP A 385 -17.35 7.79 -16.63
N VAL A 386 -17.54 6.93 -17.65
CA VAL A 386 -16.55 5.90 -18.05
C VAL A 386 -15.47 6.48 -18.95
#